data_AF-A0A1Q5H7L6-F1
#
_entry.id   AF-A0A1Q5H7L6-F1
#
_cell.length_a   1.000
_cell.length_b   1.000
_cell.length_c   1.000
_cell.angle_alpha   90.00
_cell.angle_beta   90.00
_cell.angle_gamma   90.00
#
_symmetry.space_group_name_H-M   'P 1'
#
loop_
_entity.id
_entity.type
_entity.pdbx_description
1 polymer ?
#
loop_
_entity_poly.entity_id
_entity_poly.type
_entity_poly.pdbx_seq_one_letter_code
_entity_poly.pdbx_strand_id
1 'polypeptide(L)'
;MTSPTPPAEPPHADRTYRSVSALVCGVLLLLLIAWMAGDAMIRGGGRVPWLAAGALLLVVPLVVAFTLRPAVFVNDERVRVRNPFRTILLPWTEVADVRASYSSELLAQDGTKYQLWAIPVSLRARKRAARAAARAAHDDPYGRTSVSADVRDSAARTASADQTVRDLRDLAEGAGGTTPEGAAAVSVRWAYEVMAPAVAGAVVLAVAWAVG
;
A
#
# COMPACT_ATOMS: atom_id res chain seq x y z
N MET A 1 27.74 -14.93 30.26
CA MET A 1 27.23 -13.76 29.51
C MET A 1 26.75 -14.27 28.16
N THR A 2 25.45 -14.44 27.98
CA THR A 2 24.84 -14.92 26.73
C THR A 2 24.57 -13.72 25.84
N SER A 3 25.41 -13.52 24.83
CA SER A 3 25.17 -12.51 23.78
C SER A 3 23.89 -12.85 23.02
N PRO A 4 23.01 -11.88 22.71
CA PRO A 4 21.82 -12.14 21.93
C PRO A 4 22.21 -12.45 20.48
N THR A 5 21.86 -13.65 20.01
CA THR A 5 21.97 -14.05 18.61
C THR A 5 21.19 -13.04 17.75
N PRO A 6 21.82 -12.40 16.73
CA PRO A 6 21.11 -11.56 15.78
C PRO A 6 20.04 -12.39 15.06
N PRO A 7 18.84 -11.85 14.79
CA PRO A 7 17.83 -12.58 14.04
C PRO A 7 18.38 -12.93 12.65
N ALA A 8 18.23 -14.19 12.24
CA ALA A 8 18.69 -14.69 10.95
C ALA A 8 18.24 -13.77 9.81
N GLU A 9 19.23 -13.22 9.11
CA GLU A 9 19.03 -12.36 7.95
C GLU A 9 18.36 -13.20 6.84
N PRO A 10 17.24 -12.75 6.23
CA PRO A 10 16.51 -13.58 5.28
C PRO A 10 17.40 -13.92 4.06
N PRO A 11 17.58 -15.20 3.71
CA PRO A 11 18.50 -15.64 2.65
C PRO A 11 17.98 -15.38 1.23
N HIS A 12 16.88 -14.64 1.06
CA HIS A 12 16.37 -14.23 -0.25
C HIS A 12 15.98 -12.75 -0.24
N ALA A 13 16.43 -12.02 -1.26
CA ALA A 13 16.14 -10.61 -1.42
C ALA A 13 14.62 -10.41 -1.59
N ASP A 14 13.97 -9.85 -0.56
CA ASP A 14 12.54 -9.54 -0.59
C ASP A 14 12.23 -8.62 -1.79
N ARG A 15 11.53 -9.14 -2.81
CA ARG A 15 11.02 -8.32 -3.90
C ARG A 15 9.94 -7.42 -3.34
N THR A 16 10.19 -6.11 -3.38
CA THR A 16 9.31 -5.10 -2.77
C THR A 16 8.46 -4.43 -3.86
N TYR A 17 7.16 -4.61 -3.79
CA TYR A 17 6.20 -3.93 -4.65
C TYR A 17 5.64 -2.70 -3.92
N ARG A 18 5.94 -1.51 -4.46
CA ARG A 18 5.50 -0.21 -3.92
C ARG A 18 5.26 0.81 -5.03
N SER A 19 4.28 1.69 -4.83
CA SER A 19 4.01 2.78 -5.76
C SER A 19 4.95 3.98 -5.53
N VAL A 20 5.78 4.30 -6.52
CA VAL A 20 6.66 5.48 -6.51
C VAL A 20 5.87 6.78 -6.56
N SER A 21 4.73 6.81 -7.27
CA SER A 21 3.89 8.02 -7.32
C SER A 21 3.22 8.31 -5.99
N ALA A 22 2.77 7.27 -5.26
CA ALA A 22 2.22 7.44 -3.91
C ALA A 22 3.27 8.01 -2.95
N LEU A 23 4.51 7.55 -3.06
CA LEU A 23 5.69 8.07 -2.36
C LEU A 23 5.88 9.57 -2.60
N VAL A 24 6.01 9.97 -3.87
CA VAL A 24 6.25 11.37 -4.25
C VAL A 24 5.09 12.27 -3.81
N CYS A 25 3.85 11.87 -4.11
CA CYS A 25 2.66 12.62 -3.69
C CYS A 25 2.56 12.74 -2.17
N GLY A 26 2.88 11.66 -1.44
CA GLY A 26 2.90 11.66 0.02
C GLY A 26 3.91 12.63 0.60
N VAL A 27 5.14 12.64 0.07
CA VAL A 27 6.19 13.58 0.50
C VAL A 27 5.79 15.02 0.21
N LEU A 28 5.31 15.32 -0.99
CA LEU A 28 4.85 16.68 -1.34
C LEU A 28 3.70 17.16 -0.44
N LEU A 29 2.75 16.27 -0.14
CA LEU A 29 1.64 16.57 0.75
C LEU A 29 2.12 16.84 2.19
N LEU A 30 3.08 16.06 2.70
CA LEU A 30 3.67 16.28 4.02
C LEU A 30 4.39 17.64 4.10
N LEU A 31 5.14 18.01 3.06
CA LEU A 31 5.80 19.31 2.99
C LEU A 31 4.79 20.46 3.01
N LEU A 32 3.70 20.35 2.25
CA LEU A 32 2.64 21.35 2.23
C LEU A 32 1.95 21.47 3.60
N ILE A 33 1.61 20.34 4.23
CA ILE A 33 1.00 20.32 5.57
C ILE A 33 1.95 20.96 6.59
N ALA A 34 3.23 20.59 6.58
CA ALA A 34 4.23 21.14 7.48
C ALA A 34 4.40 22.65 7.27
N TRP A 35 4.38 23.12 6.03
CA TRP A 35 4.45 24.55 5.70
C TRP A 35 3.24 25.30 6.27
N MET A 36 2.03 24.85 5.96
CA MET A 36 0.80 25.53 6.41
C MET A 36 0.63 25.48 7.94
N ALA A 37 0.89 24.33 8.55
CA ALA A 37 0.77 24.18 10.00
C ALA A 37 1.88 24.93 10.73
N GLY A 38 3.10 24.98 10.19
CA GLY A 38 4.19 25.78 10.71
C GLY A 38 3.87 27.27 10.70
N ASP A 39 3.30 27.78 9.59
CA ASP A 39 2.82 29.16 9.51
C ASP A 39 1.72 29.45 10.56
N ALA A 40 0.74 28.56 10.68
CA ALA A 40 -0.33 28.67 11.68
C ALA A 40 0.18 28.59 13.13
N MET A 41 1.25 27.84 13.39
CA MET A 41 1.88 27.78 14.72
C MET A 41 2.64 29.07 15.08
N ILE A 42 3.34 29.67 14.11
CA ILE A 42 4.20 30.85 14.35
C ILE A 42 3.37 32.14 14.35
N ARG A 43 2.43 32.27 13.40
CA ARG A 43 1.65 33.50 13.18
C ARG A 43 0.26 33.45 13.79
N GLY A 44 -0.21 32.27 14.18
CA GLY A 44 -1.55 32.09 14.71
C GLY A 44 -1.70 32.66 16.13
N GLY A 45 -2.73 33.47 16.33
CA GLY A 45 -3.13 33.96 17.65
C GLY A 45 -4.09 33.02 18.38
N GLY A 46 -4.10 33.10 19.71
CA GLY A 46 -5.07 32.40 20.56
C GLY A 46 -5.00 30.89 20.41
N ARG A 47 -6.10 30.26 19.96
CA ARG A 47 -6.24 28.80 19.85
C ARG A 47 -5.64 28.19 18.58
N VAL A 48 -5.25 29.01 17.60
CA VAL A 48 -4.80 28.53 16.27
C VAL A 48 -3.57 27.60 16.36
N PRO A 49 -2.51 27.90 17.15
CA PRO A 49 -1.36 27.00 17.27
C PRO A 49 -1.71 25.62 17.85
N TRP A 50 -2.65 25.56 18.80
CA TRP A 50 -3.11 24.30 19.40
C TRP A 50 -3.91 23.45 18.42
N LEU A 51 -4.76 24.08 17.60
CA LEU A 51 -5.47 23.40 16.52
C LEU A 51 -4.49 22.90 15.45
N ALA A 52 -3.48 23.69 15.09
CA ALA A 52 -2.44 23.27 14.15
C ALA A 52 -1.64 22.07 14.69
N ALA A 53 -1.31 22.06 15.98
CA ALA A 53 -0.62 20.95 16.65
C ALA A 53 -1.47 19.67 16.62
N GLY A 54 -2.73 19.75 17.02
CA GLY A 54 -3.66 18.61 16.98
C GLY A 54 -3.86 18.09 15.55
N ALA A 55 -3.98 18.99 14.58
CA ALA A 55 -4.11 18.64 13.16
C ALA A 55 -2.85 17.95 12.63
N LEU A 56 -1.65 18.41 12.97
CA LEU A 56 -0.41 17.73 12.61
C LEU A 56 -0.34 16.32 13.22
N LEU A 57 -0.65 16.20 14.51
CA LEU A 57 -0.62 14.92 15.21
C LEU A 57 -1.62 13.91 14.62
N LEU A 58 -2.74 14.39 14.08
CA LEU A 58 -3.75 13.57 13.42
C LEU A 58 -3.37 13.23 11.97
N VAL A 59 -3.05 14.24 11.17
CA VAL A 59 -2.98 14.11 9.70
C VAL A 59 -1.65 13.49 9.25
N VAL A 60 -0.52 13.86 9.87
CA VAL A 60 0.80 13.34 9.50
C VAL A 60 0.86 11.80 9.55
N PRO A 61 0.52 11.12 10.66
CA PRO A 61 0.58 9.66 10.71
C PRO A 61 -0.37 9.02 9.69
N LEU A 62 -1.53 9.62 9.41
CA LEU A 62 -2.46 9.12 8.39
C LEU A 62 -1.87 9.25 6.99
N VAL A 63 -1.31 10.42 6.63
CA VAL A 63 -0.65 10.59 5.32
C VAL A 63 0.47 9.59 5.17
N VAL A 64 1.35 9.45 6.18
CA VAL A 64 2.43 8.45 6.18
C VAL A 64 1.86 7.05 6.01
N ALA A 65 0.83 6.68 6.77
CA ALA A 65 0.24 5.35 6.73
C ALA A 65 -0.40 5.00 5.38
N PHE A 66 -0.92 5.98 4.66
CA PHE A 66 -1.64 5.76 3.40
C PHE A 66 -0.75 5.94 2.16
N THR A 67 0.33 6.71 2.26
CA THR A 67 1.19 7.04 1.11
C THR A 67 2.56 6.39 1.19
N LEU A 68 3.16 6.37 2.39
CA LEU A 68 4.52 5.89 2.58
C LEU A 68 4.55 4.46 3.14
N ARG A 69 3.65 4.07 4.03
CA ARG A 69 3.68 2.76 4.68
C ARG A 69 3.28 1.57 3.79
N PRO A 70 2.34 1.69 2.82
CA PRO A 70 1.89 0.52 2.07
C PRO A 70 2.99 -0.09 1.22
N ALA A 71 3.27 -1.37 1.44
CA ALA A 71 4.25 -2.12 0.67
C ALA A 71 3.98 -3.63 0.79
N VAL A 72 4.21 -4.38 -0.28
CA VAL A 72 4.15 -5.84 -0.28
C VAL A 72 5.57 -6.36 -0.48
N PHE A 73 6.05 -7.13 0.49
CA PHE A 73 7.35 -7.79 0.44
C PHE A 73 7.11 -9.25 0.16
N VAL A 74 7.80 -9.76 -0.84
CA VAL A 74 7.66 -11.13 -1.31
C VAL A 74 9.01 -11.78 -1.27
N ASN A 75 9.10 -12.94 -0.65
CA ASN A 75 10.22 -13.85 -0.83
C ASN A 75 9.68 -15.23 -1.22
N ASP A 76 10.56 -16.21 -1.36
CA ASP A 76 10.18 -17.55 -1.82
C ASP A 76 9.39 -18.36 -0.79
N GLU A 77 9.44 -17.96 0.49
CA GLU A 77 8.83 -18.71 1.60
C GLU A 77 7.52 -18.09 2.10
N ARG A 78 7.39 -16.76 2.01
CA ARG A 78 6.31 -15.99 2.62
C ARG A 78 6.03 -14.67 1.89
N VAL A 79 4.83 -14.18 2.12
CA VAL A 79 4.39 -12.85 1.71
C VAL A 79 4.13 -11.99 2.95
N ARG A 80 4.72 -10.80 2.97
CA ARG A 80 4.52 -9.80 4.02
C ARG A 80 3.83 -8.57 3.44
N VAL A 81 2.56 -8.39 3.78
CA VAL A 81 1.72 -7.28 3.35
C VAL A 81 1.71 -6.20 4.43
N ARG A 82 2.33 -5.05 4.18
CA ARG A 82 2.19 -3.86 5.01
C ARG A 82 1.06 -3.01 4.47
N ASN A 83 -0.04 -2.97 5.23
CA ASN A 83 -1.15 -2.04 5.05
C ASN A 83 -0.96 -0.82 5.98
N PRO A 84 -1.81 0.21 5.89
CA PRO A 84 -1.67 1.41 6.72
C PRO A 84 -1.68 1.13 8.22
N PHE A 85 -2.65 0.33 8.67
CA PHE A 85 -2.88 0.08 10.09
C PHE A 85 -2.46 -1.31 10.56
N ARG A 86 -2.05 -2.18 9.63
CA ARG A 86 -1.70 -3.56 9.92
C ARG A 86 -0.55 -4.05 9.03
N THR A 87 0.27 -4.93 9.57
CA THR A 87 1.25 -5.71 8.83
C THR A 87 0.88 -7.17 8.98
N ILE A 88 0.73 -7.85 7.85
CA ILE A 88 0.31 -9.24 7.79
C ILE A 88 1.48 -10.03 7.22
N LEU A 89 1.82 -11.14 7.83
CA LEU A 89 2.83 -12.07 7.34
C LEU A 89 2.17 -13.45 7.20
N LEU A 90 2.19 -13.99 5.99
CA LEU A 90 1.67 -15.32 5.65
C LEU A 90 2.76 -16.12 4.92
N PRO A 91 3.04 -17.36 5.34
CA PRO A 91 3.72 -18.33 4.49
C PRO A 91 2.93 -18.57 3.21
N TRP A 92 3.61 -18.86 2.11
CA TRP A 92 2.93 -19.21 0.87
C TRP A 92 2.09 -20.50 0.97
N THR A 93 2.47 -21.43 1.86
CA THR A 93 1.72 -22.67 2.12
C THR A 93 0.32 -22.42 2.68
N GLU A 94 0.12 -21.30 3.37
CA GLU A 94 -1.16 -20.87 3.94
C GLU A 94 -1.96 -20.01 2.97
N VAL A 95 -1.43 -19.72 1.78
CA VAL A 95 -2.12 -18.94 0.74
C VAL A 95 -2.89 -19.89 -0.17
N ALA A 96 -4.22 -19.75 -0.18
CA ALA A 96 -5.10 -20.53 -1.04
C ALA A 96 -5.22 -19.94 -2.44
N ASP A 97 -5.32 -18.61 -2.55
CA ASP A 97 -5.44 -17.92 -3.83
C ASP A 97 -5.11 -16.42 -3.69
N VAL A 98 -4.68 -15.81 -4.78
CA VAL A 98 -4.49 -14.36 -4.89
C VAL A 98 -5.39 -13.84 -6.01
N ARG A 99 -6.31 -12.93 -5.67
CA ARG A 99 -7.32 -12.42 -6.59
C ARG A 99 -7.28 -10.90 -6.69
N ALA A 100 -7.51 -10.39 -7.89
CA ALA A 100 -7.77 -8.98 -8.13
C ALA A 100 -9.16 -8.81 -8.74
N SER A 101 -10.16 -8.66 -7.85
CA SER A 101 -11.56 -8.44 -8.24
C SER A 101 -11.88 -6.94 -8.22
N TYR A 102 -12.32 -6.40 -7.06
CA TYR A 102 -12.47 -4.97 -6.80
C TYR A 102 -11.37 -4.41 -5.89
N SER A 103 -10.75 -5.26 -5.08
CA SER A 103 -9.49 -5.05 -4.37
C SER A 103 -8.53 -6.19 -4.69
N SER A 104 -7.23 -5.93 -4.54
CA SER A 104 -6.21 -6.97 -4.55
C SER A 104 -6.33 -7.69 -3.20
N GLU A 105 -6.68 -8.96 -3.22
CA GLU A 105 -7.01 -9.76 -2.04
C GLU A 105 -6.22 -11.05 -2.05
N LEU A 106 -5.71 -11.41 -0.89
CA LEU A 106 -5.05 -12.68 -0.63
C LEU A 106 -5.97 -13.50 0.29
N LEU A 107 -6.29 -14.70 -0.19
CA LEU A 107 -7.13 -15.67 0.49
C LEU A 107 -6.21 -16.66 1.19
N ALA A 108 -6.36 -16.78 2.50
CA ALA A 108 -5.70 -17.82 3.27
C ALA A 108 -6.50 -19.13 3.21
N GLN A 109 -5.85 -20.26 3.51
CA GLN A 109 -6.47 -21.61 3.52
C GLN A 109 -7.63 -21.71 4.52
N ASP A 110 -7.57 -20.93 5.61
CA ASP A 110 -8.65 -20.79 6.60
C ASP A 110 -9.86 -19.99 6.10
N GLY A 111 -9.81 -19.48 4.86
CA GLY A 111 -10.84 -18.62 4.26
C GLY A 111 -10.73 -17.14 4.62
N THR A 112 -9.74 -16.73 5.43
CA THR A 112 -9.53 -15.34 5.83
C THR A 112 -9.07 -14.51 4.63
N LYS A 113 -9.68 -13.32 4.47
CA LYS A 113 -9.38 -12.38 3.39
C LYS A 113 -8.48 -11.25 3.86
N TYR A 114 -7.33 -11.11 3.22
CA TYR A 114 -6.39 -10.02 3.46
C TYR A 114 -6.34 -9.08 2.25
N GLN A 115 -6.76 -7.83 2.42
CA GLN A 115 -6.65 -6.81 1.38
C GLN A 115 -5.20 -6.32 1.22
N LEU A 116 -4.73 -6.17 -0.01
CA LEU A 116 -3.40 -5.69 -0.38
C LEU A 116 -3.54 -4.26 -0.88
N TRP A 117 -3.15 -3.29 -0.05
CA TRP A 117 -3.31 -1.87 -0.39
C TRP A 117 -2.23 -1.32 -1.31
N ALA A 118 -1.03 -1.91 -1.26
CA ALA A 118 0.10 -1.44 -2.07
C ALA A 118 -0.07 -1.77 -3.56
N ILE A 119 -0.94 -2.72 -3.89
CA ILE A 119 -1.18 -3.17 -5.26
C ILE A 119 -2.48 -2.53 -5.74
N PRO A 120 -2.41 -1.47 -6.56
CA PRO A 120 -3.61 -0.81 -7.03
C PRO A 120 -4.43 -1.78 -7.89
N VAL A 121 -5.72 -1.94 -7.55
CA VAL A 121 -6.65 -2.54 -8.49
C VAL A 121 -6.90 -1.60 -9.64
N SER A 122 -6.62 -2.12 -10.83
CA SER A 122 -6.67 -1.34 -12.03
C SER A 122 -8.13 -1.22 -12.55
N LEU A 123 -9.16 -0.96 -11.73
CA LEU A 123 -10.57 -0.84 -12.21
C LEU A 123 -10.74 0.29 -13.25
N ARG A 124 -10.10 1.44 -12.99
CA ARG A 124 -10.02 2.55 -13.96
C ARG A 124 -9.19 2.16 -15.18
N ALA A 125 -8.21 1.28 -15.01
CA ALA A 125 -7.33 0.82 -16.07
C ALA A 125 -8.00 -0.25 -16.95
N ARG A 126 -8.80 -1.17 -16.39
CA ARG A 126 -9.68 -2.11 -17.12
C ARG A 126 -10.74 -1.36 -17.91
N LYS A 127 -11.42 -0.37 -17.31
CA LYS A 127 -12.38 0.49 -18.02
C LYS A 127 -11.70 1.33 -19.12
N ARG A 128 -10.46 1.76 -18.91
CA ARG A 128 -9.66 2.49 -19.91
C ARG A 128 -9.09 1.57 -21.01
N ALA A 129 -8.67 0.35 -20.68
CA ALA A 129 -8.22 -0.67 -21.62
C ALA A 129 -9.38 -1.13 -22.50
N ALA A 130 -10.58 -1.34 -21.93
CA ALA A 130 -11.79 -1.60 -22.69
C ALA A 130 -12.14 -0.43 -23.64
N ARG A 131 -11.98 0.82 -23.19
CA ARG A 131 -12.15 2.01 -24.04
C ARG A 131 -11.06 2.16 -25.10
N ALA A 132 -9.81 1.81 -24.79
CA ALA A 132 -8.70 1.85 -25.72
C ALA A 132 -8.81 0.75 -26.78
N ALA A 133 -9.21 -0.47 -26.38
CA ALA A 133 -9.52 -1.56 -27.29
C ALA A 133 -10.73 -1.23 -28.18
N ALA A 134 -11.78 -0.63 -27.63
CA ALA A 134 -12.92 -0.16 -28.42
C ALA A 134 -12.56 0.98 -29.39
N ARG A 135 -11.65 1.89 -29.00
CA ARG A 135 -11.12 2.94 -29.89
C ARG A 135 -10.19 2.37 -30.95
N ALA A 136 -9.29 1.47 -30.61
CA ALA A 136 -8.42 0.80 -31.58
C ALA A 136 -9.21 -0.02 -32.61
N ALA A 137 -10.29 -0.69 -32.18
CA ALA A 137 -11.21 -1.38 -33.09
C ALA A 137 -12.01 -0.44 -34.00
N HIS A 138 -12.16 0.83 -33.62
CA HIS A 138 -12.90 1.85 -34.37
C HIS A 138 -11.99 2.71 -35.26
N ASP A 139 -10.78 3.03 -34.80
CA ASP A 139 -9.79 3.86 -35.50
C ASP A 139 -9.01 3.09 -36.56
N ASP A 140 -8.99 1.75 -36.50
CA ASP A 140 -8.30 0.93 -37.49
C ASP A 140 -9.05 -0.35 -37.89
N PRO A 141 -10.13 -0.25 -38.69
CA PRO A 141 -10.87 -1.42 -39.17
C PRO A 141 -10.06 -2.31 -40.14
N TYR A 142 -8.91 -1.82 -40.63
CA TYR A 142 -8.09 -2.45 -41.69
C TYR A 142 -6.59 -2.60 -41.33
N GLY A 143 -6.19 -2.33 -40.09
CA GLY A 143 -4.87 -2.61 -39.53
C GLY A 143 -3.69 -1.80 -40.08
N ARG A 144 -3.85 -0.51 -40.41
CA ARG A 144 -2.79 0.30 -41.01
C ARG A 144 -2.33 1.58 -40.31
N THR A 145 -3.02 2.12 -39.29
CA THR A 145 -2.52 3.38 -38.69
C THR A 145 -3.10 3.70 -37.32
N SER A 146 -2.29 3.63 -36.26
CA SER A 146 -2.21 4.71 -35.25
C SER A 146 -1.12 4.40 -34.21
N VAL A 147 -0.12 5.28 -34.14
CA VAL A 147 0.95 5.25 -33.13
C VAL A 147 0.79 6.48 -32.23
N SER A 148 0.69 6.21 -30.92
CA SER A 148 1.02 7.09 -29.79
C SER A 148 0.19 8.35 -29.52
N ALA A 149 -0.81 8.20 -28.63
CA ALA A 149 -1.22 9.26 -27.71
C ALA A 149 -1.28 8.69 -26.28
N ASP A 150 -0.23 8.89 -25.46
CA ASP A 150 -0.17 8.59 -24.01
C ASP A 150 -0.73 7.20 -23.56
N VAL A 151 -0.71 6.22 -24.46
CA VAL A 151 -1.15 4.85 -24.19
C VAL A 151 -0.03 4.08 -23.48
N ARG A 152 1.25 4.39 -23.75
CA ARG A 152 2.38 3.64 -23.20
C ARG A 152 2.49 3.76 -21.68
N ASP A 153 2.40 4.97 -21.12
CA ASP A 153 2.54 5.16 -19.67
C ASP A 153 1.32 4.65 -18.89
N SER A 154 0.12 4.79 -19.48
CA SER A 154 -1.10 4.27 -18.88
C SER A 154 -1.27 2.75 -19.03
N ALA A 155 -0.90 2.17 -20.18
CA ALA A 155 -0.87 0.73 -20.40
C ALA A 155 0.27 0.06 -19.62
N ALA A 156 1.45 0.69 -19.49
CA ALA A 156 2.54 0.19 -18.66
C ALA A 156 2.13 0.10 -17.18
N ARG A 157 1.41 1.12 -16.66
CA ARG A 157 0.82 1.08 -15.31
C ARG A 157 -0.30 0.05 -15.16
N THR A 158 -1.01 -0.26 -16.24
CA THR A 158 -2.06 -1.30 -16.27
C THR A 158 -1.45 -2.70 -16.24
N ALA A 159 -0.44 -2.93 -17.09
CA ALA A 159 0.28 -4.19 -17.19
C ALA A 159 1.05 -4.49 -15.91
N SER A 160 1.67 -3.48 -15.26
CA SER A 160 2.46 -3.73 -14.05
C SER A 160 1.64 -4.22 -12.85
N ALA A 161 0.42 -3.71 -12.64
CA ALA A 161 -0.44 -4.14 -11.54
C ALA A 161 -0.99 -5.56 -11.76
N ASP A 162 -1.49 -5.86 -12.97
CA ASP A 162 -1.99 -7.19 -13.30
C ASP A 162 -0.84 -8.22 -13.39
N GLN A 163 0.36 -7.81 -13.83
CA GLN A 163 1.57 -8.64 -13.79
C GLN A 163 1.98 -8.95 -12.36
N THR A 164 1.93 -7.97 -11.45
CA THR A 164 2.25 -8.21 -10.03
C THR A 164 1.32 -9.26 -9.42
N VAL A 165 0.02 -9.24 -9.74
CA VAL A 165 -0.93 -10.23 -9.25
C VAL A 165 -0.65 -11.62 -9.83
N ARG A 166 -0.26 -11.71 -11.10
CA ARG A 166 0.16 -12.98 -11.73
C ARG A 166 1.44 -13.52 -11.10
N ASP A 167 2.48 -12.69 -10.95
CA ASP A 167 3.73 -13.08 -10.30
C ASP A 167 3.47 -13.64 -8.89
N LEU A 168 2.57 -13.01 -8.12
CA LEU A 168 2.18 -13.48 -6.79
C LEU A 168 1.44 -14.82 -6.82
N ARG A 169 0.61 -15.06 -7.84
CA ARG A 169 -0.07 -16.34 -8.02
C ARG A 169 0.91 -17.44 -8.40
N ASP A 170 1.83 -17.17 -9.33
CA ASP A 170 2.85 -18.14 -9.76
C ASP A 170 3.74 -18.56 -8.57
N LEU A 171 4.08 -17.63 -7.68
CA LEU A 171 4.80 -17.92 -6.44
C LEU A 171 3.98 -18.74 -5.44
N ALA A 172 2.69 -18.46 -5.29
CA ALA A 172 1.80 -19.25 -4.44
C ALA A 172 1.66 -20.70 -4.95
N GLU A 173 1.51 -20.86 -6.27
CA GLU A 173 1.40 -22.17 -6.93
C GLU A 173 2.72 -22.97 -6.81
N GLY A 174 3.87 -22.32 -7.02
CA GLY A 174 5.19 -22.96 -6.87
C GLY A 174 5.52 -23.40 -5.44
N ALA A 175 5.09 -22.63 -4.45
CA ALA A 175 5.31 -22.95 -3.03
C ALA A 175 4.39 -24.07 -2.50
N GLY A 176 3.25 -24.34 -3.17
CA GLY A 176 2.37 -25.46 -2.81
C GLY A 176 3.03 -26.85 -2.86
N GLY A 177 4.21 -26.96 -3.50
CA GLY A 177 5.00 -28.20 -3.56
C GLY A 177 6.14 -28.31 -2.54
N THR A 178 6.52 -27.22 -1.87
CA THR A 178 7.63 -27.17 -0.90
C THR A 178 7.15 -26.55 0.38
N THR A 179 6.91 -27.37 1.41
CA THR A 179 6.68 -26.90 2.78
C THR A 179 8.04 -26.80 3.47
N PRO A 180 8.67 -25.62 3.57
CA PRO A 180 9.90 -25.49 4.35
C PRO A 180 9.61 -25.84 5.81
N GLU A 181 10.34 -26.81 6.35
CA GLU A 181 10.32 -27.16 7.78
C GLU A 181 10.64 -25.90 8.60
N GLY A 182 9.66 -25.41 9.38
CA GLY A 182 9.79 -24.17 10.17
C GLY A 182 9.14 -22.92 9.56
N ALA A 183 8.28 -23.06 8.55
CA ALA A 183 7.49 -21.95 8.01
C ALA A 183 6.79 -21.16 9.13
N ALA A 184 7.10 -19.86 9.23
CA ALA A 184 6.64 -19.01 10.32
C ALA A 184 5.11 -18.88 10.34
N ALA A 185 4.47 -19.05 11.51
CA ALA A 185 3.01 -18.95 11.62
C ALA A 185 2.45 -17.61 11.08
N VAL A 186 1.20 -17.67 10.59
CA VAL A 186 0.44 -16.48 10.19
C VAL A 186 0.45 -15.47 11.33
N SER A 187 0.88 -14.24 11.05
CA SER A 187 0.92 -13.19 12.06
C SER A 187 0.37 -11.87 11.54
N VAL A 188 -0.45 -11.22 12.38
CA VAL A 188 -1.05 -9.92 12.11
C VAL A 188 -0.60 -8.96 13.20
N ARG A 189 0.15 -7.92 12.83
CA ARG A 189 0.63 -6.89 13.73
C ARG A 189 -0.04 -5.56 13.44
N TRP A 190 -0.66 -4.97 14.44
CA TRP A 190 -1.24 -3.63 14.37
C TRP A 190 -0.18 -2.54 14.42
N ALA A 191 -0.42 -1.47 13.69
CA ALA A 191 0.45 -0.29 13.60
C ALA A 191 0.09 0.74 14.68
N TYR A 192 0.34 0.41 15.95
CA TYR A 192 0.05 1.34 17.05
C TYR A 192 0.84 2.65 16.94
N GLU A 193 2.00 2.62 16.27
CA GLU A 193 2.79 3.81 15.95
C GLU A 193 2.08 4.80 15.02
N VAL A 194 1.08 4.35 14.25
CA VAL A 194 0.23 5.21 13.43
C VAL A 194 -1.05 5.58 14.19
N MET A 195 -1.68 4.57 14.80
CA MET A 195 -3.00 4.75 15.42
C MET A 195 -2.92 5.62 16.67
N ALA A 196 -1.92 5.44 17.53
CA ALA A 196 -1.84 6.19 18.78
C ALA A 196 -1.65 7.70 18.57
N PRO A 197 -0.72 8.18 17.72
CA PRO A 197 -0.64 9.61 17.42
C PRO A 197 -1.89 10.15 16.74
N ALA A 198 -2.48 9.40 15.81
CA ALA A 198 -3.71 9.81 15.13
C ALA A 198 -4.86 10.00 16.14
N VAL A 199 -5.08 9.04 17.03
CA VAL A 199 -6.11 9.11 18.07
C VAL A 199 -5.84 10.27 19.03
N ALA A 200 -4.59 10.44 19.49
CA ALA A 200 -4.23 11.56 20.34
C ALA A 200 -4.52 12.91 19.67
N GLY A 201 -4.25 13.04 18.36
CA GLY A 201 -4.49 14.25 17.60
C GLY A 201 -5.98 14.56 17.48
N ALA A 202 -6.79 13.53 17.22
CA ALA A 202 -8.24 13.66 17.23
C ALA A 202 -8.79 14.13 18.59
N VAL A 203 -8.25 13.59 19.70
CA VAL A 203 -8.66 14.01 21.05
C VAL A 203 -8.28 15.47 21.30
N VAL A 204 -7.05 15.88 20.98
CA VAL A 204 -6.60 17.28 21.14
C VAL A 204 -7.50 18.24 20.36
N LEU A 205 -7.84 17.89 19.12
CA LEU A 205 -8.75 18.71 18.29
C LEU A 205 -10.15 18.77 18.88
N ALA A 206 -10.69 17.64 19.35
CA ALA A 206 -12.02 17.60 19.96
C ALA A 206 -12.10 18.46 21.23
N VAL A 207 -11.07 18.41 22.09
CA VAL A 207 -10.99 19.24 23.29
C VAL A 207 -10.86 20.71 22.93
N ALA A 208 -9.97 21.06 21.99
CA ALA A 208 -9.78 22.44 21.55
C ALA A 208 -11.05 23.04 20.91
N TRP A 209 -11.87 22.21 20.26
CA TRP A 209 -13.17 22.61 19.70
C TRP A 209 -14.26 22.74 20.78
N ALA A 210 -14.27 21.87 21.79
CA ALA A 210 -15.26 21.92 22.86
C ALA A 210 -15.02 23.07 23.87
N VAL A 211 -13.76 23.46 24.07
CA VAL A 211 -13.38 24.48 25.06
C VAL A 211 -13.37 25.91 24.50
N GLY A 212 -13.37 26.09 23.17
CA GLY A 212 -13.27 27.41 22.54
C GLY A 212 -14.38 27.71 21.55
#